data_AF-A0A0J7XJV0-F1
#
_entry.id   AF-A0A0J7XJV0-F1
#
_cell.length_a   1.000
_cell.length_b   1.000
_cell.length_c   1.000
_cell.angle_alpha   90.00
_cell.angle_beta   90.00
_cell.angle_gamma   90.00
#
_symmetry.space_group_name_H-M   'P 1'
#
loop_
_entity.id
_entity.type
_entity.pdbx_description
1 polymer ?
#
loop_
_entity_poly.entity_id
_entity_poly.type
_entity_poly.pdbx_seq_one_letter_code
_entity_poly.pdbx_strand_id
1 'polypeptide(L)'
;MLAAVLADIDQWFDRIIFTPLERAADPATAISAMMRDVEAYFHSGGRVCLVGWIGLGAARDPFALQVKGYFARWISALTHCLETARVPASAAGQLAEEAVAGIQGAIILSRALDDGGAFTRLVRHHQSCLLDATAAFGSATVIEL
;
A
#
# COMPACT_ATOMS: atom_id res chain seq x y z
N MET A 1 -8.40 10.02 -22.78
CA MET A 1 -8.90 8.73 -22.28
C MET A 1 -8.07 8.21 -21.11
N LEU A 2 -6.77 7.94 -21.26
CA LEU A 2 -5.93 7.43 -20.16
C LEU A 2 -5.88 8.34 -18.92
N ALA A 3 -5.82 9.66 -19.11
CA ALA A 3 -5.86 10.63 -18.01
C ALA A 3 -7.13 10.51 -17.13
N ALA A 4 -8.29 10.23 -17.73
CA ALA A 4 -9.54 10.05 -16.99
C ALA A 4 -9.53 8.73 -16.19
N VAL A 5 -8.95 7.66 -16.74
CA VAL A 5 -8.76 6.40 -16.02
C VAL A 5 -7.82 6.59 -14.83
N LEU A 6 -6.71 7.34 -15.01
CA LEU A 6 -5.80 7.65 -13.90
C LEU A 6 -6.48 8.50 -12.82
N ALA A 7 -7.33 9.45 -13.20
CA ALA A 7 -8.09 10.24 -12.23
C ALA A 7 -9.13 9.41 -11.47
N ASP A 8 -9.75 8.41 -12.11
CA ASP A 8 -10.67 7.48 -11.46
C ASP A 8 -9.93 6.55 -10.47
N ILE A 9 -8.78 6.03 -10.87
CA ILE A 9 -7.89 5.24 -9.99
C ILE A 9 -7.46 6.09 -8.79
N ASP A 10 -7.01 7.32 -9.02
CA ASP A 10 -6.58 8.23 -7.97
C ASP A 10 -7.71 8.52 -6.97
N GLN A 11 -8.92 8.82 -7.44
CA GLN A 11 -10.09 9.03 -6.58
C GLN A 11 -10.46 7.78 -5.78
N TRP A 12 -10.37 6.60 -6.38
CA TRP A 12 -10.64 5.36 -5.67
C TRP A 12 -9.59 5.12 -4.57
N PHE A 13 -8.29 5.24 -4.89
CA PHE A 13 -7.21 5.05 -3.93
C PHE A 13 -7.24 6.12 -2.82
N ASP A 14 -7.53 7.37 -3.16
CA ASP A 14 -7.73 8.44 -2.19
C ASP A 14 -8.77 8.08 -1.13
N ARG A 15 -9.96 7.65 -1.58
CA ARG A 15 -11.09 7.35 -0.71
C ARG A 15 -10.91 6.07 0.08
N ILE A 16 -10.39 5.02 -0.54
CA ILE A 16 -10.38 3.67 0.02
C ILE A 16 -9.06 3.34 0.73
N ILE A 17 -7.95 3.92 0.29
CA ILE A 17 -6.62 3.57 0.80
C ILE A 17 -5.98 4.76 1.53
N PHE A 18 -5.76 5.89 0.85
CA PHE A 18 -4.93 6.96 1.39
C PHE A 18 -5.60 7.70 2.54
N THR A 19 -6.81 8.22 2.35
CA THR A 19 -7.53 8.96 3.40
C THR A 19 -7.77 8.11 4.66
N PRO A 20 -8.18 6.83 4.57
CA PRO A 20 -8.32 5.98 5.75
C PRO A 20 -7.02 5.75 6.53
N LEU A 21 -5.88 5.58 5.84
CA LEU A 21 -4.57 5.48 6.48
C LEU A 21 -4.14 6.81 7.12
N GLU A 22 -4.34 7.92 6.42
CA GLU A 22 -4.01 9.27 6.87
C GLU A 22 -4.81 9.70 8.11
N ARG A 23 -6.00 9.12 8.33
CA ARG A 23 -6.93 9.49 9.41
C ARG A 23 -7.18 8.36 10.41
N ALA A 24 -6.32 7.33 10.42
CA ALA A 24 -6.54 6.15 11.21
C ALA A 24 -6.50 6.46 12.72
N ALA A 25 -7.62 6.26 13.41
CA ALA A 25 -7.65 6.23 14.88
C ALA A 25 -7.11 4.91 15.44
N ASP A 26 -7.29 3.82 14.69
CA ASP A 26 -6.71 2.50 14.95
C ASP A 26 -5.86 2.08 13.74
N PRO A 27 -4.52 2.29 13.81
CA PRO A 27 -3.60 1.95 12.73
C PRO A 27 -3.63 0.48 12.30
N ALA A 28 -3.76 -0.46 13.25
CA ALA A 28 -3.75 -1.88 12.93
C ALA A 28 -4.99 -2.28 12.12
N THR A 29 -6.16 -1.74 12.50
CA THR A 29 -7.39 -1.91 11.73
C THR A 29 -7.29 -1.26 10.34
N ALA A 30 -6.75 -0.04 10.24
CA ALA A 30 -6.59 0.65 8.96
C ALA A 30 -5.63 -0.09 8.00
N ILE A 31 -4.51 -0.60 8.50
CA ILE A 31 -3.56 -1.39 7.70
C ILE A 31 -4.21 -2.70 7.24
N SER A 32 -4.94 -3.38 8.11
CA SER A 32 -5.67 -4.60 7.75
C SER A 32 -6.75 -4.33 6.70
N ALA A 33 -7.43 -3.18 6.78
CA ALA A 33 -8.39 -2.76 5.77
C ALA A 33 -7.71 -2.49 4.41
N MET A 34 -6.63 -1.69 4.40
CA MET A 34 -5.83 -1.44 3.20
C MET A 34 -5.44 -2.75 2.50
N MET A 35 -4.90 -3.71 3.24
CA MET A 35 -4.41 -4.97 2.65
C MET A 35 -5.55 -5.78 2.00
N ARG A 36 -6.72 -5.85 2.63
CA ARG A 36 -7.91 -6.48 2.04
C ARG A 36 -8.39 -5.74 0.79
N ASP A 37 -8.44 -4.42 0.83
CA ASP A 37 -8.91 -3.60 -0.29
C ASP A 37 -7.95 -3.67 -1.48
N VAL A 38 -6.64 -3.72 -1.23
CA VAL A 38 -5.60 -3.97 -2.23
C VAL A 38 -5.78 -5.35 -2.85
N GLU A 39 -6.00 -6.39 -2.05
CA GLU A 39 -6.20 -7.75 -2.55
C GLU A 39 -7.46 -7.86 -3.42
N ALA A 40 -8.56 -7.23 -2.99
CA ALA A 40 -9.79 -7.15 -3.76
C ALA A 40 -9.60 -6.34 -5.06
N TYR A 41 -8.97 -5.17 -4.98
CA TYR A 41 -8.77 -4.26 -6.11
C TYR A 41 -7.95 -4.91 -7.22
N PHE A 42 -6.85 -5.60 -6.86
CA PHE A 42 -5.99 -6.30 -7.81
C PHE A 42 -6.47 -7.70 -8.18
N HIS A 43 -7.62 -8.15 -7.64
CA HIS A 43 -8.20 -9.46 -7.88
C HIS A 43 -7.17 -10.58 -7.64
N SER A 44 -6.53 -10.55 -6.47
CA SER A 44 -5.47 -11.51 -6.11
C SER A 44 -4.37 -11.65 -7.18
N GLY A 45 -3.96 -10.53 -7.80
CA GLY A 45 -2.93 -10.50 -8.84
C GLY A 45 -3.45 -10.70 -10.27
N GLY A 46 -4.75 -10.99 -10.45
CA GLY A 46 -5.39 -11.11 -11.77
C GLY A 46 -5.42 -9.80 -12.56
N ARG A 47 -5.27 -8.64 -11.90
CA ARG A 47 -5.18 -7.32 -12.53
C ARG A 47 -3.78 -6.74 -12.45
N VAL A 48 -3.34 -6.10 -13.53
CA VAL A 48 -2.10 -5.33 -13.57
C VAL A 48 -2.29 -3.99 -12.85
N CYS A 49 -1.24 -3.52 -12.17
CA CYS A 49 -1.18 -2.13 -11.73
C CYS A 49 -0.95 -1.22 -12.94
N LEU A 50 -2.01 -0.56 -13.43
CA LEU A 50 -1.92 0.34 -14.58
C LEU A 50 -0.92 1.48 -14.36
N VAL A 51 -0.89 2.05 -13.15
CA VAL A 51 0.05 3.13 -12.79
C VAL A 51 1.49 2.62 -12.83
N GLY A 52 1.74 1.42 -12.28
CA GLY A 52 3.04 0.76 -12.35
C GLY A 52 3.47 0.46 -13.79
N TRP A 53 2.54 -0.03 -14.62
CA TRP A 53 2.80 -0.30 -16.04
C TRP A 53 3.19 0.96 -16.82
N ILE A 54 2.51 2.10 -16.59
CA ILE A 54 2.88 3.39 -17.19
C ILE A 54 4.27 3.83 -16.72
N GLY A 55 4.58 3.62 -15.45
CA GLY A 55 5.89 3.95 -14.87
C GLY A 55 7.07 3.21 -15.51
N LEU A 56 6.85 2.07 -16.15
CA LEU A 56 7.87 1.27 -16.83
C LEU A 56 8.06 1.64 -18.31
N GLY A 57 7.09 2.28 -18.94
CA GLY A 57 7.05 2.48 -20.40
C GLY A 57 7.38 3.90 -20.86
N ALA A 58 7.54 4.07 -22.17
CA ALA A 58 7.71 5.38 -22.81
C ALA A 58 6.50 6.32 -22.63
N ALA A 59 5.34 5.78 -22.22
CA ALA A 59 4.16 6.55 -21.84
C ALA A 59 4.31 7.26 -20.48
N ARG A 60 5.45 7.09 -19.78
CA ARG A 60 5.73 7.75 -18.51
C ARG A 60 5.78 9.27 -18.65
N ASP A 61 6.39 9.83 -19.70
CA ASP A 61 6.72 11.26 -19.72
C ASP A 61 5.49 12.19 -19.62
N PRO A 62 4.37 11.95 -20.31
CA PRO A 62 3.15 12.74 -20.14
C PRO A 62 2.45 12.57 -18.78
N PHE A 63 2.76 11.50 -18.04
CA PHE A 63 2.08 11.12 -16.79
C PHE A 63 3.04 10.96 -15.59
N ALA A 64 4.29 11.42 -15.71
CA ALA A 64 5.34 11.13 -14.75
C ALA A 64 5.00 11.69 -13.36
N LEU A 65 4.32 12.84 -13.33
CA LEU A 65 3.86 13.46 -12.09
C LEU A 65 2.76 12.64 -11.42
N GLN A 66 1.76 12.15 -12.18
CA GLN A 66 0.70 11.31 -11.65
C GLN A 66 1.24 9.98 -11.12
N VAL A 67 2.14 9.33 -11.86
CA VAL A 67 2.78 8.08 -11.43
C VAL A 67 3.58 8.30 -10.15
N LYS A 68 4.41 9.35 -10.08
CA LYS A 68 5.17 9.69 -8.89
C LYS A 68 4.24 9.99 -7.71
N GLY A 69 3.21 10.80 -7.93
CA GLY A 69 2.24 11.20 -6.91
C GLY A 69 1.52 10.01 -6.30
N TYR A 70 1.06 9.08 -7.13
CA TYR A 70 0.39 7.85 -6.68
C TYR A 70 1.25 7.04 -5.71
N PHE A 71 2.48 6.68 -6.08
CA PHE A 71 3.34 5.86 -5.23
C PHE A 71 3.85 6.64 -4.01
N ALA A 72 4.24 7.89 -4.18
CA ALA A 72 4.71 8.73 -3.08
C ALA A 72 3.61 8.94 -2.03
N ARG A 73 2.36 9.17 -2.45
CA ARG A 73 1.24 9.32 -1.54
C ARG A 73 0.90 8.02 -0.83
N TRP A 74 0.92 6.89 -1.53
CA TRP A 74 0.70 5.59 -0.89
C TRP A 74 1.71 5.33 0.23
N ILE A 75 3.01 5.48 -0.08
CA ILE A 75 4.08 5.31 0.91
C ILE A 75 3.88 6.30 2.05
N SER A 76 3.67 7.59 1.76
CA SER A 76 3.49 8.63 2.79
C SER A 76 2.29 8.37 3.70
N ALA A 77 1.14 7.95 3.15
CA ALA A 77 -0.06 7.67 3.92
C ALA A 77 0.15 6.47 4.86
N LEU A 78 0.79 5.41 4.37
CA LEU A 78 1.12 4.24 5.18
C LEU A 78 2.17 4.56 6.26
N THR A 79 3.21 5.33 5.92
CA THR A 79 4.19 5.83 6.90
C THR A 79 3.50 6.60 8.02
N HIS A 80 2.60 7.54 7.68
CA HIS A 80 1.87 8.31 8.67
C HIS A 80 1.01 7.44 9.60
N CYS A 81 0.35 6.42 9.03
CA CYS A 81 -0.43 5.45 9.80
C CYS A 81 0.46 4.68 10.79
N LEU A 82 1.65 4.24 10.37
CA LEU A 82 2.62 3.55 11.24
C LEU A 82 3.20 4.47 12.33
N GLU A 83 3.49 5.74 12.00
CA GLU A 83 3.95 6.74 12.98
C GLU A 83 2.88 7.02 14.03
N THR A 84 1.60 7.02 13.64
CA THR A 84 0.47 7.11 14.58
C THR A 84 0.44 5.93 15.54
N ALA A 85 0.87 4.75 15.09
CA ALA A 85 1.12 3.57 15.93
C ALA A 85 2.45 3.63 16.71
N ARG A 86 3.12 4.78 16.74
CA ARG A 86 4.40 5.02 17.44
C ARG A 86 5.60 4.28 16.86
N VAL A 87 5.49 3.72 15.66
CA VAL A 87 6.65 3.18 14.93
C VAL A 87 7.61 4.33 14.63
N PRO A 88 8.93 4.19 14.88
CA PRO A 88 9.90 5.25 14.58
C PRO A 88 9.86 5.66 13.11
N ALA A 89 9.94 6.96 12.82
CA ALA A 89 9.76 7.50 11.47
C ALA A 89 10.65 6.83 10.39
N SER A 90 11.91 6.54 10.72
CA SER A 90 12.82 5.82 9.81
C SER A 90 12.35 4.41 9.49
N ALA A 91 11.92 3.65 10.50
CA ALA A 91 11.38 2.31 10.34
C ALA A 91 10.01 2.32 9.64
N ALA A 92 9.15 3.29 9.97
CA ALA A 92 7.85 3.47 9.35
C ALA A 92 7.98 3.71 7.85
N GLY A 93 8.87 4.62 7.44
CA GLY A 93 9.16 4.89 6.04
C GLY A 93 9.66 3.66 5.28
N GLN A 94 10.63 2.95 5.87
CA GLN A 94 11.19 1.74 5.26
C GLN A 94 10.12 0.64 5.10
N LEU A 95 9.36 0.35 6.15
CA LEU A 95 8.30 -0.67 6.11
C LEU A 95 7.20 -0.32 5.10
N ALA A 96 6.83 0.96 5.00
CA ALA A 96 5.85 1.41 4.04
C ALA A 96 6.33 1.24 2.59
N GLU A 97 7.57 1.64 2.30
CA GLU A 97 8.19 1.46 0.99
C GLU A 97 8.30 -0.02 0.60
N GLU A 98 8.79 -0.86 1.52
CA GLU A 98 8.90 -2.31 1.33
C GLU A 98 7.54 -2.97 1.08
N ALA A 99 6.49 -2.58 1.81
CA ALA A 99 5.16 -3.12 1.62
C ALA A 99 4.57 -2.75 0.24
N VAL A 100 4.70 -1.48 -0.18
CA VAL A 100 4.21 -1.03 -1.49
C VAL A 100 4.99 -1.71 -2.61
N ALA A 101 6.32 -1.79 -2.50
CA ALA A 101 7.16 -2.51 -3.45
C ALA A 101 6.80 -4.00 -3.52
N GLY A 102 6.59 -4.63 -2.37
CA GLY A 102 6.18 -6.02 -2.23
C GLY A 102 4.85 -6.32 -2.91
N ILE A 103 3.85 -5.45 -2.75
CA ILE A 103 2.56 -5.56 -3.45
C ILE A 103 2.75 -5.48 -4.97
N GLN A 104 3.55 -4.52 -5.46
CA GLN A 104 3.82 -4.41 -6.90
C GLN A 104 4.56 -5.64 -7.46
N GLY A 105 5.56 -6.14 -6.72
CA GLY A 105 6.27 -7.37 -7.06
C GLY A 105 5.37 -8.59 -7.07
N ALA A 106 4.44 -8.68 -6.12
CA ALA A 106 3.46 -9.76 -6.03
C ALA A 106 2.51 -9.79 -7.24
N ILE A 107 2.11 -8.64 -7.79
CA ILE A 107 1.32 -8.55 -9.02
C ILE A 107 2.10 -9.10 -10.21
N ILE A 108 3.39 -8.76 -10.32
CA ILE A 108 4.23 -9.25 -11.42
C ILE A 108 4.43 -10.76 -11.29
N LEU A 109 4.78 -11.23 -10.10
CA LEU A 109 5.11 -12.64 -9.85
C LEU A 109 3.90 -13.55 -10.06
N SER A 110 2.73 -13.20 -9.51
CA SER A 110 1.50 -13.96 -9.69
C SER A 110 1.13 -14.14 -11.16
N ARG A 111 1.32 -13.10 -11.97
CA ARG A 111 1.09 -13.17 -13.43
C ARG A 111 2.14 -13.98 -14.17
N ALA A 112 3.41 -13.81 -13.82
CA ALA A 112 4.50 -14.53 -14.46
C ALA A 112 4.42 -16.05 -14.21
N LEU A 113 3.88 -16.44 -13.06
CA LEU A 113 3.74 -17.84 -12.65
C LEU A 113 2.33 -18.42 -12.88
N ASP A 114 1.36 -17.61 -13.29
CA ASP A 114 -0.07 -17.97 -13.33
C ASP A 114 -0.57 -18.52 -11.97
N ASP A 115 -0.07 -17.95 -10.86
CA ASP A 115 -0.38 -18.33 -9.48
C ASP A 115 -0.90 -17.11 -8.71
N GLY A 116 -2.23 -16.93 -8.67
CA GLY A 116 -2.87 -15.92 -7.83
C GLY A 116 -2.60 -16.13 -6.33
N GLY A 117 -2.30 -17.36 -5.90
CA GLY A 117 -1.90 -17.66 -4.54
C GLY A 117 -0.58 -17.01 -4.14
N ALA A 118 0.35 -16.78 -5.09
CA ALA A 118 1.59 -16.05 -4.85
C ALA A 118 1.32 -14.62 -4.38
N PHE A 119 0.31 -13.96 -4.96
CA PHE A 119 -0.08 -12.61 -4.57
C PHE A 119 -0.58 -12.59 -3.11
N THR A 120 -1.54 -13.45 -2.78
CA THR A 120 -2.11 -13.51 -1.42
C THR A 120 -1.05 -13.82 -0.36
N ARG A 121 -0.11 -14.73 -0.64
CA ARG A 121 0.98 -15.07 0.30
C ARG A 121 1.87 -13.86 0.59
N LEU A 122 2.28 -13.12 -0.46
CA LEU A 122 3.16 -11.96 -0.31
C LEU A 122 2.45 -10.77 0.36
N VAL A 123 1.19 -10.49 0.00
CA VAL A 123 0.40 -9.44 0.66
C VAL A 123 0.22 -9.77 2.15
N ARG A 124 -0.09 -11.02 2.50
CA ARG A 124 -0.20 -11.44 3.89
C ARG A 124 1.12 -11.32 4.65
N HIS A 125 2.25 -11.64 4.01
CA HIS A 125 3.56 -11.47 4.62
C HIS A 125 3.81 -10.00 5.00
N HIS A 126 3.61 -9.07 4.06
CA HIS A 126 3.76 -7.65 4.36
C HIS A 126 2.74 -7.13 5.38
N GLN A 127 1.51 -7.65 5.36
CA GLN A 127 0.53 -7.35 6.41
C GLN A 127 1.05 -7.75 7.79
N SER A 128 1.61 -8.96 7.94
CA SER A 128 2.19 -9.41 9.21
C SER A 128 3.30 -8.47 9.66
N CYS A 129 4.27 -8.15 8.78
CA CYS A 129 5.39 -7.27 9.13
C CYS A 129 4.93 -5.90 9.64
N LEU A 130 3.93 -5.31 8.98
CA LEU A 130 3.36 -4.03 9.40
C LEU A 130 2.64 -4.15 10.75
N LEU A 131 1.82 -5.18 10.94
CA LEU A 131 1.06 -5.37 12.18
C LEU A 131 1.98 -5.70 13.36
N ASP A 132 3.01 -6.52 13.14
CA ASP A 132 4.04 -6.85 14.14
C ASP A 132 4.75 -5.57 14.60
N ALA A 133 5.07 -4.65 13.68
CA ALA A 133 5.63 -3.35 14.02
C ALA A 133 4.64 -2.51 14.85
N THR A 134 3.37 -2.42 14.44
CA THR A 134 2.37 -1.68 15.24
C THR A 134 2.20 -2.26 16.65
N ALA A 135 2.24 -3.58 16.81
CA ALA A 135 2.12 -4.23 18.12
C ALA A 135 3.33 -3.98 19.02
N ALA A 136 4.54 -4.04 18.44
CA ALA A 136 5.79 -3.80 19.15
C ALA A 136 5.89 -2.38 19.73
N PHE A 137 5.34 -1.38 19.03
CA PHE A 137 5.43 0.04 19.44
C PHE A 137 4.13 0.59 20.06
N GLY A 138 2.98 -0.05 19.82
CA GLY A 138 1.66 0.37 20.32
C GLY A 138 1.32 -0.06 21.75
N SER A 139 2.04 -1.02 22.33
CA SER A 139 1.71 -1.62 23.64
C SER A 139 2.12 -0.79 24.87
N ALA A 140 2.62 0.43 24.71
CA ALA A 140 3.15 1.24 25.81
C ALA A 140 2.10 1.99 26.66
N THR A 141 0.80 1.68 26.56
CA THR A 141 -0.28 2.48 27.20
C THR A 141 -1.09 1.74 28.28
N VAL A 142 -0.56 0.69 28.90
CA VAL A 142 -1.24 0.04 30.06
C VAL A 142 -0.28 -0.19 31.24
N ILE A 143 0.54 0.80 31.58
CA ILE A 143 1.13 0.91 32.94
C ILE A 143 1.22 2.40 33.28
N GLU A 144 0.12 2.98 33.75
CA GLU A 144 0.08 4.08 34.74
C GLU A 144 -1.38 4.53 34.88
N LEU A 145 -2.06 4.00 35.90
CA LEU A 145 -2.91 4.70 36.89
C LEU A 145 -3.46 3.67 37.88
#